data_AF-A0A3D0CFD4-F1
#
_entry.id   AF-A0A3D0CFD4-F1
#
_cell.length_a   1.000
_cell.length_b   1.000
_cell.length_c   1.000
_cell.angle_alpha   90.00
_cell.angle_beta   90.00
_cell.angle_gamma   90.00
#
_symmetry.space_group_name_H-M   'P 1'
#
loop_
_entity.id
_entity.type
_entity.pdbx_description
1 polymer ?
#
loop_
_entity_poly.entity_id
_entity_poly.type
_entity_poly.pdbx_seq_one_letter_code
_entity_poly.pdbx_strand_id
1 'polypeptide(L)'
;MSKVLSDINFIKKYDLKLGELYQDAKNVYLDGPIQTLVELRSILELICIGIVDEYSLTPVKPTLSASINVISSTKTLAPFIIEKLNILRADTNKAAHKHNYELTPVEFSALALNSLKSFCELIEDLQVSEGKVTIPYVFDEKINSRFYELSYRAMFEEDNEAKFIVGMALVDKYRSQSGRDERPLERGIMLLEEAAFDKHPEAMFEYGYVLIHGTLRDKDFSKGVAYLYSACVAGLKKANTPYAEYTLERENPDEESIKYAISFLNLSVDEGNAHAQYVLSEAYRVGKHIERDDIKALALLKLSAEGGYALACFKYGMFLLENDNIEGEAYFENAVINGNKQAWLYCARIAAKQMGDVQKALKWYLGYLRLCPVDYDVMFEISEYAYSVSSSKIGLIEVALRILVQAVRDKNLPLELKVKANHLSKLWLPEYYKQLILGGSIENSENVFVNYSPDGTIIDCELKVNEVCRKITNNPSLRKRLIYTPKGINRLNSHKRAVITDSNKQKRNEPCNCKSGKKYKNCCA
;
A
#
# COMPACT_ATOMS: atom_id res chain seq x y z
N MET A 1 -29.30 28.20 -25.93
CA MET A 1 -28.43 27.11 -25.42
C MET A 1 -27.95 27.51 -24.03
N SER A 2 -28.39 26.82 -22.98
CA SER A 2 -27.81 27.03 -21.65
C SER A 2 -26.33 26.69 -21.72
N LYS A 3 -25.47 27.65 -21.37
CA LYS A 3 -24.03 27.46 -21.37
C LYS A 3 -23.70 26.42 -20.30
N VAL A 4 -23.23 25.25 -20.70
CA VAL A 4 -22.73 24.21 -19.79
C VAL A 4 -21.56 24.81 -19.01
N LEU A 5 -21.62 24.75 -17.68
CA LEU A 5 -20.58 25.31 -16.82
C LEU A 5 -19.39 24.35 -16.73
N SER A 6 -18.21 24.87 -16.40
CA SER A 6 -17.18 24.01 -15.79
C SER A 6 -17.56 23.73 -14.34
N ASP A 7 -17.04 22.64 -13.78
CA ASP A 7 -17.21 22.31 -12.37
C ASP A 7 -16.81 23.45 -11.41
N ILE A 8 -15.71 24.16 -11.70
CA ILE A 8 -15.31 25.36 -10.93
C ILE A 8 -16.41 26.43 -10.96
N ASN A 9 -16.94 26.75 -12.15
CA ASN A 9 -17.96 27.78 -12.29
C ASN A 9 -19.32 27.33 -11.72
N PHE A 10 -19.58 26.02 -11.73
CA PHE A 10 -20.73 25.42 -11.08
C PHE A 10 -20.67 25.64 -9.56
N ILE A 11 -19.53 25.36 -8.92
CA ILE A 11 -19.36 25.58 -7.48
C ILE A 11 -19.36 27.07 -7.15
N LYS A 12 -18.70 27.94 -7.93
CA LYS A 12 -18.74 29.41 -7.73
C LYS A 12 -20.15 29.98 -7.80
N LYS A 13 -21.04 29.35 -8.57
CA LYS A 13 -22.44 29.76 -8.67
C LYS A 13 -23.28 29.25 -7.49
N TYR A 14 -22.84 28.17 -6.83
CA TYR A 14 -23.40 27.74 -5.55
C TYR A 14 -22.99 28.70 -4.42
N ASP A 15 -21.69 28.87 -4.26
CA ASP A 15 -21.06 29.78 -3.31
C ASP A 15 -19.72 30.26 -3.87
N LEU A 16 -19.55 31.58 -3.97
CA LEU A 16 -18.38 32.18 -4.62
C LEU A 16 -17.08 31.81 -3.89
N LYS A 17 -17.07 31.87 -2.56
CA LYS A 17 -15.89 31.61 -1.73
C LYS A 17 -15.52 30.13 -1.78
N LEU A 18 -16.52 29.25 -1.71
CA LEU A 18 -16.33 27.80 -1.84
C LEU A 18 -15.74 27.44 -3.20
N GLY A 19 -16.23 28.07 -4.27
CA GLY A 19 -15.74 27.84 -5.61
C GLY A 19 -14.33 28.38 -5.87
N GLU A 20 -13.90 29.42 -5.16
CA GLU A 20 -12.51 29.89 -5.15
C GLU A 20 -11.59 28.89 -4.44
N LEU A 21 -11.94 28.45 -3.23
CA LEU A 21 -11.16 27.46 -2.50
C LEU A 21 -11.07 26.13 -3.25
N TYR A 22 -12.17 25.67 -3.85
CA TYR A 22 -12.18 24.46 -4.68
C TYR A 22 -11.30 24.62 -5.91
N GLN A 23 -11.31 25.80 -6.55
CA GLN A 23 -10.44 26.07 -7.68
C GLN A 23 -8.97 25.98 -7.29
N ASP A 24 -8.60 26.52 -6.13
CA ASP A 24 -7.23 26.45 -5.62
C ASP A 24 -6.81 24.99 -5.38
N ALA A 25 -7.64 24.22 -4.66
CA ALA A 25 -7.39 22.80 -4.41
C ALA A 25 -7.24 22.00 -5.70
N LYS A 26 -8.12 22.26 -6.67
CA LYS A 26 -8.11 21.62 -7.98
C LYS A 26 -6.86 22.00 -8.79
N ASN A 27 -6.43 23.26 -8.77
CA ASN A 27 -5.29 23.68 -9.59
C ASN A 27 -3.93 23.09 -9.15
N VAL A 28 -3.90 22.34 -8.04
CA VAL A 28 -2.71 21.62 -7.56
C VAL A 28 -2.81 20.10 -7.77
N TYR A 29 -3.96 19.53 -8.16
CA TYR A 29 -4.19 18.07 -8.07
C TYR A 29 -3.24 17.20 -8.91
N LEU A 30 -2.75 17.71 -10.04
CA LEU A 30 -1.80 17.00 -10.89
C LEU A 30 -0.40 16.93 -10.28
N ASP A 31 0.01 18.00 -9.60
CA ASP A 31 1.37 18.18 -9.09
C ASP A 31 1.48 17.83 -7.59
N GLY A 32 0.38 17.95 -6.84
CA GLY A 32 0.28 17.72 -5.40
C GLY A 32 -1.06 17.13 -4.98
N PRO A 33 -1.35 15.85 -5.30
CA PRO A 33 -2.63 15.21 -5.00
C PRO A 33 -2.94 15.13 -3.50
N ILE A 34 -1.92 14.97 -2.66
CA ILE A 34 -2.08 14.98 -1.19
C ILE A 34 -2.54 16.38 -0.74
N GLN A 35 -1.92 17.44 -1.27
CA GLN A 35 -2.28 18.81 -0.95
C GLN A 35 -3.72 19.12 -1.35
N THR A 36 -4.16 18.70 -2.54
CA THR A 36 -5.57 18.83 -2.97
C THR A 36 -6.53 18.20 -1.97
N LEU A 37 -6.22 17.00 -1.46
CA LEU A 37 -7.06 16.33 -0.47
C LEU A 37 -7.07 17.05 0.89
N VAL A 38 -5.93 17.62 1.31
CA VAL A 38 -5.84 18.43 2.52
C VAL A 38 -6.67 19.71 2.38
N GLU A 39 -6.62 20.38 1.23
CA GLU A 39 -7.43 21.58 0.97
C GLU A 39 -8.92 21.25 0.88
N LEU A 40 -9.30 20.16 0.20
CA LEU A 40 -10.69 19.68 0.16
C LEU A 40 -11.23 19.37 1.57
N ARG A 41 -10.37 18.92 2.49
CA ARG A 41 -10.76 18.73 3.89
C ARG A 41 -11.23 20.02 4.53
N SER A 42 -10.42 21.08 4.40
CA SER A 42 -10.72 22.40 4.97
C SER A 42 -12.00 22.97 4.38
N ILE A 43 -12.20 22.77 3.07
CA ILE A 43 -13.43 23.17 2.38
C ILE A 43 -14.65 22.39 2.92
N LEU A 44 -14.51 21.07 3.10
CA LEU A 44 -15.56 20.22 3.64
C LEU A 44 -15.92 20.59 5.09
N GLU A 45 -14.94 20.98 5.90
CA GLU A 45 -15.15 21.51 7.25
C GLU A 45 -15.97 22.80 7.24
N LEU A 46 -15.69 23.73 6.33
CA LEU A 46 -16.49 24.94 6.16
C LEU A 46 -17.94 24.65 5.78
N ILE A 47 -18.19 23.68 4.88
CA ILE A 47 -19.55 23.24 4.54
C ILE A 47 -20.27 22.71 5.78
N CYS A 48 -19.61 21.82 6.54
CA CYS A 48 -20.22 21.23 7.73
C CYS A 48 -20.48 22.27 8.83
N ILE A 49 -19.60 23.25 9.01
CA ILE A 49 -19.82 24.38 9.93
C ILE A 49 -21.05 25.17 9.47
N GLY A 50 -21.16 25.50 8.18
CA GLY A 50 -22.32 26.22 7.63
C GLY A 50 -23.64 25.50 7.89
N ILE A 51 -23.69 24.18 7.68
CA ILE A 51 -24.88 23.36 7.96
C ILE A 51 -25.17 23.33 9.47
N VAL A 52 -24.14 23.16 10.31
CA VAL A 52 -24.31 23.18 11.78
C VAL A 52 -24.92 24.50 12.23
N ASP A 53 -24.43 25.63 11.72
CA ASP A 53 -24.91 26.96 12.08
C ASP A 53 -26.36 27.18 11.57
N GLU A 54 -26.64 26.82 10.31
CA GLU A 54 -27.97 26.96 9.70
C GLU A 54 -29.06 26.22 10.50
N TYR A 55 -28.77 25.01 10.96
CA TYR A 55 -29.69 24.19 11.73
C TYR A 55 -29.56 24.38 13.26
N SER A 56 -28.76 25.36 13.72
CA SER A 56 -28.51 25.64 15.14
C SER A 56 -28.10 24.40 15.94
N LEU A 57 -27.23 23.58 15.33
CA LEU A 57 -26.76 22.33 15.91
C LEU A 57 -25.55 22.57 16.83
N THR A 58 -25.35 21.66 17.77
CA THR A 58 -24.22 21.71 18.71
C THR A 58 -23.41 20.42 18.61
N PRO A 59 -22.35 20.39 17.78
CA PRO A 59 -21.46 19.25 17.74
C PRO A 59 -20.78 19.07 19.09
N VAL A 60 -20.60 17.82 19.50
CA VAL A 60 -19.97 17.48 20.79
C VAL A 60 -18.55 18.07 20.88
N LYS A 61 -17.88 18.23 19.72
CA LYS A 61 -16.52 18.77 19.58
C LYS A 61 -16.40 19.55 18.26
N PRO A 62 -15.47 20.53 18.15
CA PRO A 62 -15.23 21.28 16.91
C PRO A 62 -14.36 20.46 15.95
N THR A 63 -14.89 19.33 15.45
CA THR A 63 -14.21 18.49 14.46
C THR A 63 -15.15 18.15 13.33
N LEU A 64 -14.60 18.02 12.11
CA LEU A 64 -15.36 17.61 10.93
C LEU A 64 -16.19 16.33 11.18
N SER A 65 -15.63 15.34 11.89
CA SER A 65 -16.36 14.11 12.20
C SER A 65 -17.53 14.32 13.16
N ALA A 66 -17.36 15.18 14.18
CA ALA A 66 -18.42 15.50 15.12
C ALA A 66 -19.54 16.31 14.46
N SER A 67 -19.18 17.24 13.56
CA SER A 67 -20.15 17.99 12.76
C SER A 67 -20.98 17.04 11.89
N ILE A 68 -20.35 16.13 11.14
CA ILE A 68 -21.08 15.15 10.31
C ILE A 68 -21.99 14.25 11.15
N ASN A 69 -21.53 13.80 12.33
CA ASN A 69 -22.33 12.95 13.21
C ASN A 69 -23.58 13.68 13.72
N VAL A 70 -23.45 14.94 14.13
CA VAL A 70 -24.60 15.71 14.59
C VAL A 70 -25.56 16.03 13.43
N ILE A 71 -25.05 16.38 12.25
CA ILE A 71 -25.87 16.55 11.04
C ILE A 71 -26.62 15.24 10.69
N SER A 72 -25.99 14.08 10.83
CA SER A 72 -26.64 12.78 10.59
C SER A 72 -27.78 12.50 11.57
N SER A 73 -27.60 12.90 12.84
CA SER A 73 -28.57 12.62 13.92
C SER A 73 -29.91 13.35 13.75
N THR A 74 -29.91 14.51 13.10
CA THR A 74 -31.13 15.32 12.88
C THR A 74 -32.03 14.73 11.80
N LYS A 75 -31.48 13.90 10.90
CA LYS A 75 -32.14 13.39 9.70
C LYS A 75 -32.67 14.51 8.78
N THR A 76 -32.05 15.70 8.82
CA THR A 76 -32.42 16.84 7.97
C THR A 76 -31.96 16.66 6.53
N LEU A 77 -30.76 16.10 6.34
CA LEU A 77 -30.22 15.76 5.02
C LEU A 77 -30.53 14.31 4.65
N ALA A 78 -30.66 14.06 3.34
CA ALA A 78 -30.91 12.73 2.84
C ALA A 78 -29.72 11.78 3.16
N PRO A 79 -29.97 10.48 3.41
CA PRO A 79 -28.91 9.54 3.81
C PRO A 79 -27.71 9.47 2.86
N PHE A 80 -27.93 9.62 1.54
CA PHE A 80 -26.85 9.59 0.55
C PHE A 80 -25.92 10.81 0.63
N ILE A 81 -26.41 11.96 1.10
CA ILE A 81 -25.58 13.16 1.34
C ILE A 81 -24.65 12.91 2.52
N ILE A 82 -25.18 12.33 3.60
CA ILE A 82 -24.39 11.94 4.78
C ILE A 82 -23.33 10.90 4.40
N GLU A 83 -23.67 9.96 3.52
CA GLU A 83 -22.72 8.98 3.00
C GLU A 83 -21.58 9.66 2.22
N LYS A 84 -21.89 10.59 1.29
CA LYS A 84 -20.87 11.36 0.56
C LYS A 84 -19.97 12.19 1.48
N LEU A 85 -20.54 12.86 2.49
CA LEU A 85 -19.77 13.59 3.50
C LEU A 85 -18.77 12.67 4.22
N ASN A 86 -19.20 11.45 4.57
CA ASN A 86 -18.34 10.47 5.23
C ASN A 86 -17.24 9.91 4.31
N ILE A 87 -17.54 9.66 3.04
CA ILE A 87 -16.56 9.22 2.04
C ILE A 87 -15.48 10.29 1.87
N LEU A 88 -15.88 11.54 1.59
CA LEU A 88 -14.94 12.65 1.42
C LEU A 88 -14.12 12.91 2.70
N ARG A 89 -14.74 12.83 3.89
CA ARG A 89 -14.02 12.91 5.17
C ARG A 89 -12.96 11.80 5.29
N ALA A 90 -13.30 10.57 4.93
CA ALA A 90 -12.39 9.42 5.00
C ALA A 90 -11.23 9.54 4.01
N ASP A 91 -11.50 9.97 2.78
CA ASP A 91 -10.47 10.10 1.75
C ASP A 91 -9.50 11.26 2.04
N THR A 92 -10.04 12.40 2.49
CA THR A 92 -9.22 13.54 2.88
C THR A 92 -8.44 13.30 4.20
N ASN A 93 -8.97 12.48 5.12
CA ASN A 93 -8.23 12.02 6.31
C ASN A 93 -6.95 11.25 5.95
N LYS A 94 -6.99 10.41 4.90
CA LYS A 94 -5.83 9.63 4.46
C LYS A 94 -4.66 10.54 4.05
N ALA A 95 -4.96 11.68 3.43
CA ALA A 95 -3.95 12.67 3.07
C ALA A 95 -3.43 13.46 4.28
N ALA A 96 -4.32 13.92 5.16
CA ALA A 96 -3.96 14.68 6.36
C ALA A 96 -3.06 13.89 7.33
N HIS A 97 -3.22 12.57 7.36
CA HIS A 97 -2.46 11.65 8.19
C HIS A 97 -1.70 10.62 7.33
N LYS A 98 -1.09 11.05 6.23
CA LYS A 98 -0.40 10.16 5.27
C LYS A 98 0.59 9.17 5.89
N HIS A 99 1.23 9.53 7.01
CA HIS A 99 2.18 8.64 7.71
C HIS A 99 1.51 7.42 8.36
N ASN A 100 0.18 7.46 8.55
CA ASN A 100 -0.61 6.36 9.12
C ASN A 100 -1.15 5.40 8.06
N TYR A 101 -0.96 5.70 6.76
CA TYR A 101 -1.53 4.92 5.66
C TYR A 101 -0.44 4.56 4.64
N GLU A 102 -0.44 3.31 4.18
CA GLU A 102 0.53 2.81 3.18
C GLU A 102 0.00 3.01 1.74
N LEU A 103 -0.34 4.25 1.36
CA LEU A 103 -0.78 4.57 0.00
C LEU A 103 0.38 5.00 -0.90
N THR A 104 0.38 4.50 -2.14
CA THR A 104 1.31 4.91 -3.18
C THR A 104 0.94 6.28 -3.78
N PRO A 105 1.89 6.98 -4.42
CA PRO A 105 1.59 8.24 -5.11
C PRO A 105 0.49 8.12 -6.16
N VAL A 106 0.44 7.01 -6.90
CA VAL A 106 -0.59 6.74 -7.92
C VAL A 106 -1.97 6.58 -7.27
N GLU A 107 -2.04 5.91 -6.12
CA GLU A 107 -3.28 5.78 -5.37
C GLU A 107 -3.75 7.13 -4.82
N PHE A 108 -2.84 7.99 -4.33
CA PHE A 108 -3.19 9.36 -3.94
C PHE A 108 -3.70 10.19 -5.12
N SER A 109 -3.09 10.09 -6.31
CA SER A 109 -3.58 10.78 -7.51
C SER A 109 -5.01 10.34 -7.89
N ALA A 110 -5.27 9.03 -7.86
CA ALA A 110 -6.61 8.51 -8.12
C ALA A 110 -7.61 8.96 -7.05
N LEU A 111 -7.20 8.93 -5.78
CA LEU A 111 -8.01 9.36 -4.63
C LEU A 111 -8.39 10.85 -4.73
N ALA A 112 -7.44 11.72 -5.10
CA ALA A 112 -7.65 13.14 -5.27
C ALA A 112 -8.64 13.44 -6.42
N LEU A 113 -8.45 12.79 -7.58
CA LEU A 113 -9.36 12.95 -8.72
C LEU A 113 -10.79 12.50 -8.38
N ASN A 114 -10.93 11.35 -7.73
CA ASN A 114 -12.24 10.84 -7.31
C ASN A 114 -12.88 11.76 -6.26
N SER A 115 -12.10 12.26 -5.29
CA SER A 115 -12.60 13.19 -4.26
C SER A 115 -13.06 14.52 -4.86
N LEU A 116 -12.36 15.06 -5.87
CA LEU A 116 -12.83 16.26 -6.59
C LEU A 116 -14.18 16.02 -7.28
N LYS A 117 -14.35 14.87 -7.94
CA LYS A 117 -15.62 14.49 -8.60
C LYS A 117 -16.74 14.32 -7.57
N SER A 118 -16.49 13.56 -6.51
CA SER A 118 -17.46 13.37 -5.42
C SER A 118 -17.80 14.67 -4.68
N PHE A 119 -16.88 15.63 -4.62
CA PHE A 119 -17.15 16.96 -4.08
C PHE A 119 -18.16 17.73 -4.95
N CYS A 120 -18.00 17.71 -6.28
CA CYS A 120 -19.00 18.32 -7.18
C CYS A 120 -20.38 17.68 -7.02
N GLU A 121 -20.44 16.35 -6.92
CA GLU A 121 -21.68 15.61 -6.66
C GLU A 121 -22.30 15.99 -5.30
N LEU A 122 -21.48 16.20 -4.25
CA LEU A 122 -21.97 16.69 -2.96
C LEU A 122 -22.64 18.06 -3.09
N ILE A 123 -22.03 18.99 -3.83
CA ILE A 123 -22.61 20.33 -4.06
C ILE A 123 -23.91 20.24 -4.86
N GLU A 124 -23.97 19.35 -5.85
CA GLU A 124 -25.18 19.09 -6.62
C GLU A 124 -26.31 18.57 -5.72
N ASP A 125 -26.01 17.57 -4.88
CA ASP A 125 -26.98 16.99 -3.95
C ASP A 125 -27.46 18.00 -2.89
N LEU A 126 -26.56 18.85 -2.38
CA LEU A 126 -26.93 19.94 -1.46
C LEU A 126 -27.87 20.95 -2.14
N GLN A 127 -27.59 21.36 -3.38
CA GLN A 127 -28.49 22.23 -4.14
C GLN A 127 -29.88 21.63 -4.31
N VAL A 128 -29.95 20.34 -4.67
CA VAL A 128 -31.23 19.63 -4.82
C VAL A 128 -31.98 19.58 -3.49
N SER A 129 -31.28 19.36 -2.38
CA SER A 129 -31.89 19.33 -1.04
C SER A 129 -32.46 20.69 -0.62
N GLU A 130 -31.87 21.79 -1.10
CA GLU A 130 -32.35 23.16 -0.91
C GLU A 130 -33.50 23.55 -1.88
N GLY A 131 -33.93 22.62 -2.75
CA GLY A 131 -34.96 22.86 -3.77
C GLY A 131 -34.47 23.71 -4.95
N LYS A 132 -33.15 23.86 -5.13
CA LYS A 132 -32.56 24.62 -6.23
C LYS A 132 -32.46 23.76 -7.50
N VAL A 133 -32.62 24.39 -8.66
CA VAL A 133 -32.43 23.72 -9.96
C VAL A 133 -30.94 23.61 -10.24
N THR A 134 -30.45 22.39 -10.40
CA THR A 134 -29.05 22.14 -10.75
C THR A 134 -28.75 22.57 -12.18
N ILE A 135 -27.57 23.13 -12.38
CA ILE A 135 -27.15 23.62 -13.69
C ILE A 135 -26.18 22.61 -14.28
N PRO A 136 -26.40 22.14 -15.52
CA PRO A 136 -25.49 21.21 -16.16
C PRO A 136 -24.05 21.73 -16.17
N TYR A 137 -23.13 20.91 -15.72
CA TYR A 137 -21.70 21.20 -15.72
C TYR A 137 -20.90 20.02 -16.27
N VAL A 138 -19.65 20.28 -16.62
CA VAL A 138 -18.68 19.26 -17.02
C VAL A 138 -17.48 19.35 -16.09
N PHE A 139 -17.06 18.19 -15.58
CA PHE A 139 -15.81 18.06 -14.86
C PHE A 139 -14.64 18.15 -15.84
N ASP A 140 -13.86 19.24 -15.76
CA ASP A 140 -12.70 19.44 -16.64
C ASP A 140 -11.42 18.92 -15.98
N GLU A 141 -10.77 17.92 -16.55
CA GLU A 141 -9.46 17.45 -16.07
C GLU A 141 -8.32 18.40 -16.48
N LYS A 142 -8.55 19.32 -17.43
CA LYS A 142 -7.56 20.35 -17.77
C LYS A 142 -7.59 21.44 -16.71
N ILE A 143 -6.48 21.58 -16.00
CA ILE A 143 -6.28 22.63 -15.01
C ILE A 143 -5.20 23.62 -15.46
N ASN A 144 -5.33 24.86 -15.01
CA ASN A 144 -4.23 25.81 -15.08
C ASN A 144 -3.36 25.57 -13.84
N SER A 145 -2.33 24.73 -13.97
CA SER A 145 -1.50 24.35 -12.83
C SER A 145 -0.97 25.60 -12.12
N ARG A 146 -1.31 25.74 -10.83
CA ARG A 146 -0.80 26.81 -9.98
C ARG A 146 0.66 26.56 -9.59
N PHE A 147 1.22 25.40 -9.97
CA PHE A 147 2.56 25.01 -9.58
C PHE A 147 3.64 25.98 -10.06
N TYR A 148 3.47 26.59 -11.24
CA TYR A 148 4.40 27.62 -11.72
C TYR A 148 4.38 28.88 -10.86
N GLU A 149 3.19 29.38 -10.53
CA GLU A 149 3.01 30.55 -9.64
C GLU A 149 3.57 30.27 -8.25
N LEU A 150 3.23 29.12 -7.67
CA LEU A 150 3.75 28.69 -6.36
C LEU A 150 5.28 28.54 -6.40
N SER A 151 5.83 27.99 -7.49
CA SER A 151 7.29 27.89 -7.66
C SER A 151 7.95 29.26 -7.71
N TYR A 152 7.33 30.24 -8.37
CA TYR A 152 7.82 31.62 -8.40
C TYR A 152 7.81 32.24 -7.00
N ARG A 153 6.66 32.17 -6.30
CA ARG A 153 6.51 32.70 -4.93
C ARG A 153 7.50 32.07 -3.95
N ALA A 154 7.67 30.75 -4.03
CA ALA A 154 8.62 30.01 -3.21
C ALA A 154 10.08 30.44 -3.45
N MET A 155 10.44 30.81 -4.68
CA MET A 155 11.81 31.20 -5.05
C MET A 155 12.11 32.67 -4.84
N PHE A 156 11.14 33.57 -5.02
CA PHE A 156 11.39 35.01 -5.15
C PHE A 156 10.64 35.88 -4.14
N GLU A 157 9.61 35.36 -3.47
CA GLU A 157 8.76 36.15 -2.56
C GLU A 157 8.86 35.72 -1.09
N GLU A 158 9.81 34.81 -0.76
CA GLU A 158 9.98 34.22 0.58
C GLU A 158 8.68 33.63 1.16
N ASP A 159 7.75 33.23 0.28
CA ASP A 159 6.45 32.72 0.68
C ASP A 159 6.56 31.30 1.24
N ASN A 160 6.40 31.18 2.56
CA ASN A 160 6.57 29.92 3.28
C ASN A 160 5.50 28.87 2.97
N GLU A 161 4.28 29.30 2.66
CA GLU A 161 3.21 28.38 2.22
C GLU A 161 3.58 27.83 0.85
N ALA A 162 4.03 28.69 -0.06
CA ALA A 162 4.47 28.25 -1.38
C ALA A 162 5.69 27.32 -1.29
N LYS A 163 6.69 27.63 -0.44
CA LYS A 163 7.83 26.75 -0.16
C LYS A 163 7.35 25.38 0.34
N PHE A 164 6.40 25.34 1.28
CA PHE A 164 5.83 24.09 1.78
C PHE A 164 5.14 23.27 0.68
N ILE A 165 4.20 23.88 -0.06
CA ILE A 165 3.43 23.19 -1.10
C ILE A 165 4.36 22.67 -2.22
N VAL A 166 5.26 23.52 -2.71
CA VAL A 166 6.23 23.14 -3.77
C VAL A 166 7.18 22.07 -3.25
N GLY A 167 7.65 22.21 -2.00
CA GLY A 167 8.50 21.24 -1.34
C GLY A 167 7.85 19.85 -1.29
N MET A 168 6.61 19.80 -0.84
CA MET A 168 5.81 18.57 -0.78
C MET A 168 5.59 17.93 -2.15
N ALA A 169 5.22 18.72 -3.16
CA ALA A 169 5.00 18.22 -4.51
C ALA A 169 6.28 17.60 -5.12
N LEU A 170 7.44 18.20 -4.87
CA LEU A 170 8.72 17.67 -5.35
C LEU A 170 9.10 16.34 -4.66
N VAL A 171 8.82 16.22 -3.35
CA VAL A 171 8.99 14.96 -2.60
C VAL A 171 8.06 13.88 -3.16
N ASP A 172 6.81 14.21 -3.46
CA ASP A 172 5.85 13.24 -4.00
C ASP A 172 6.17 12.86 -5.45
N LYS A 173 6.69 13.80 -6.25
CA LYS A 173 7.22 13.52 -7.59
C LYS A 173 8.39 12.54 -7.57
N TYR A 174 9.30 12.68 -6.61
CA TYR A 174 10.38 11.70 -6.42
C TYR A 174 9.82 10.29 -6.17
N ARG A 175 8.84 10.18 -5.27
CA ARG A 175 8.20 8.90 -4.92
C ARG A 175 7.49 8.28 -6.12
N SER A 176 6.80 9.07 -6.95
CA SER A 176 6.08 8.57 -8.11
C SER A 176 7.01 8.06 -9.23
N GLN A 177 8.23 8.59 -9.33
CA GLN A 177 9.25 8.17 -10.29
C GLN A 177 10.09 6.96 -9.83
N SER A 178 9.69 6.30 -8.74
CA SER A 178 10.43 5.19 -8.13
C SER A 178 11.89 5.55 -7.79
N GLY A 179 12.14 6.80 -7.41
CA GLY A 179 13.44 7.24 -6.91
C GLY A 179 14.60 7.27 -7.91
N ARG A 180 14.33 7.36 -9.22
CA ARG A 180 15.37 7.36 -10.26
C ARG A 180 16.18 8.66 -10.35
N ASP A 181 15.63 9.77 -9.86
CA ASP A 181 16.24 11.10 -9.91
C ASP A 181 16.04 11.77 -8.56
N GLU A 182 17.11 11.98 -7.78
CA GLU A 182 17.06 12.53 -6.42
C GLU A 182 16.90 14.06 -6.39
N ARG A 183 17.11 14.77 -7.51
CA ARG A 183 17.08 16.24 -7.55
C ARG A 183 15.75 16.84 -7.03
N PRO A 184 14.56 16.30 -7.38
CA PRO A 184 13.31 16.77 -6.81
C PRO A 184 13.25 16.54 -5.29
N LEU A 185 13.74 15.40 -4.80
CA LEU A 185 13.74 15.11 -3.36
C LEU A 185 14.65 16.08 -2.61
N GLU A 186 15.86 16.32 -3.11
CA GLU A 186 16.81 17.29 -2.54
C GLU A 186 16.18 18.69 -2.46
N ARG A 187 15.66 19.18 -3.59
CA ARG A 187 15.07 20.52 -3.65
C ARG A 187 13.81 20.62 -2.78
N GLY A 188 13.00 19.55 -2.75
CA GLY A 188 11.80 19.49 -1.93
C GLY A 188 12.13 19.60 -0.44
N ILE A 189 13.12 18.83 0.03
CA ILE A 189 13.58 18.88 1.42
C ILE A 189 14.20 20.22 1.77
N MET A 190 14.96 20.85 0.86
CA MET A 190 15.47 22.21 1.08
C MET A 190 14.35 23.23 1.33
N LEU A 191 13.29 23.20 0.51
CA LEU A 191 12.16 24.12 0.68
C LEU A 191 11.40 23.85 2.00
N LEU A 192 11.25 22.58 2.39
CA LEU A 192 10.67 22.21 3.68
C LEU A 192 11.53 22.69 4.86
N GLU A 193 12.86 22.58 4.74
CA GLU A 193 13.82 23.07 5.73
C GLU A 193 13.75 24.59 5.89
N GLU A 194 13.74 25.34 4.78
CA GLU A 194 13.58 26.79 4.77
C GLU A 194 12.25 27.22 5.40
N ALA A 195 11.13 26.64 4.97
CA ALA A 195 9.81 26.96 5.52
C ALA A 195 9.70 26.57 7.01
N ALA A 196 10.30 25.45 7.42
CA ALA A 196 10.33 25.03 8.82
C ALA A 196 11.17 25.99 9.70
N PHE A 197 12.30 26.48 9.17
CA PHE A 197 13.12 27.49 9.82
C PHE A 197 12.34 28.79 10.02
N ASP A 198 11.57 29.20 9.02
CA ASP A 198 10.67 30.36 9.06
C ASP A 198 9.35 30.11 9.80
N LYS A 199 9.28 29.01 10.55
CA LYS A 199 8.18 28.63 11.45
C LYS A 199 6.85 28.25 10.80
N HIS A 200 6.86 27.80 9.55
CA HIS A 200 5.67 27.23 8.92
C HIS A 200 5.27 25.91 9.61
N PRO A 201 4.07 25.81 10.24
CA PRO A 201 3.73 24.68 11.11
C PRO A 201 3.80 23.31 10.41
N GLU A 202 3.26 23.21 9.20
CA GLU A 202 3.26 21.97 8.43
C GLU A 202 4.66 21.61 7.94
N ALA A 203 5.51 22.61 7.67
CA ALA A 203 6.87 22.35 7.23
C ALA A 203 7.72 21.88 8.40
N MET A 204 7.54 22.46 9.60
CA MET A 204 8.14 21.93 10.83
C MET A 204 7.76 20.47 11.04
N PHE A 205 6.50 20.12 10.86
CA PHE A 205 6.04 18.74 10.98
C PHE A 205 6.74 17.80 9.98
N GLU A 206 6.72 18.14 8.69
CA GLU A 206 7.33 17.30 7.64
C GLU A 206 8.85 17.22 7.76
N TYR A 207 9.53 18.35 8.02
CA TYR A 207 10.97 18.39 8.19
C TYR A 207 11.42 17.69 9.49
N GLY A 208 10.57 17.70 10.53
CA GLY A 208 10.76 16.88 11.73
C GLY A 208 10.87 15.39 11.40
N TYR A 209 9.95 14.88 10.56
CA TYR A 209 10.02 13.51 10.04
C TYR A 209 11.27 13.26 9.19
N VAL A 210 11.67 14.21 8.33
CA VAL A 210 12.91 14.10 7.52
C VAL A 210 14.13 13.86 8.42
N LEU A 211 14.27 14.63 9.50
CA LEU A 211 15.39 14.52 10.45
C LEU A 211 15.35 13.23 11.28
N ILE A 212 14.17 12.82 11.74
CA ILE A 212 13.99 11.56 12.52
C ILE A 212 14.44 10.34 11.69
N HIS A 213 14.16 10.34 10.39
CA HIS A 213 14.45 9.21 9.51
C HIS A 213 15.77 9.34 8.73
N GLY A 214 16.38 10.54 8.70
CA GLY A 214 17.61 10.80 7.95
C GLY A 214 17.42 10.77 6.43
N THR A 215 16.30 11.27 5.92
CA THR A 215 16.03 11.27 4.47
C THR A 215 16.83 12.39 3.79
N LEU A 216 17.90 12.06 3.05
CA LEU A 216 18.84 13.04 2.43
C LEU A 216 19.40 14.10 3.40
N ARG A 217 19.36 13.83 4.70
CA ARG A 217 19.90 14.64 5.77
C ARG A 217 20.49 13.70 6.80
N ASP A 218 21.47 14.16 7.55
CA ASP A 218 21.96 13.40 8.68
C ASP A 218 20.82 13.17 9.67
N LYS A 219 20.69 11.92 10.11
CA LYS A 219 19.66 11.53 11.08
C LYS A 219 19.89 12.30 12.37
N ASP A 220 18.95 13.16 12.72
CA ASP A 220 18.93 13.93 13.97
C ASP A 220 17.58 13.77 14.65
N PHE A 221 17.47 12.70 15.44
CA PHE A 221 16.23 12.36 16.13
C PHE A 221 15.79 13.46 17.10
N SER A 222 16.72 14.06 17.85
CA SER A 222 16.41 15.08 18.85
C SER A 222 15.91 16.36 18.21
N LYS A 223 16.58 16.84 17.15
CA LYS A 223 16.15 18.03 16.40
C LYS A 223 14.82 17.78 15.69
N GLY A 224 14.63 16.58 15.14
CA GLY A 224 13.36 16.20 14.52
C GLY A 224 12.18 16.23 15.49
N VAL A 225 12.34 15.66 16.69
CA VAL A 225 11.32 15.74 17.76
C VAL A 225 11.08 17.19 18.21
N ALA A 226 12.12 18.03 18.25
CA ALA A 226 11.98 19.45 18.58
C ALA A 226 11.17 20.24 17.52
N TYR A 227 11.28 19.89 16.24
CA TYR A 227 10.41 20.46 15.21
C TYR A 227 8.96 19.98 15.35
N LEU A 228 8.74 18.70 15.69
CA LEU A 228 7.39 18.21 15.99
C LEU A 228 6.77 18.97 17.18
N TYR A 229 7.53 19.18 18.25
CA TYR A 229 7.11 20.01 19.37
C TYR A 229 6.76 21.44 18.94
N SER A 230 7.61 22.07 18.14
CA SER A 230 7.39 23.43 17.63
C SER A 230 6.11 23.52 16.78
N ALA A 231 5.81 22.47 15.99
CA ALA A 231 4.56 22.38 15.25
C ALA A 231 3.34 22.26 16.17
N CYS A 232 3.43 21.48 17.26
CA CYS A 232 2.38 21.40 18.28
C CYS A 232 2.10 22.77 18.91
N VAL A 233 3.17 23.50 19.29
CA VAL A 233 3.08 24.84 19.89
C VAL A 233 2.48 25.85 18.91
N ALA A 234 2.76 25.70 17.62
CA ALA A 234 2.14 26.50 16.56
C ALA A 234 0.66 26.14 16.28
N GLY A 235 0.08 25.20 17.04
CA GLY A 235 -1.33 24.80 16.94
C GLY A 235 -1.60 23.67 15.94
N LEU A 236 -0.57 23.04 15.37
CA LEU A 236 -0.74 21.97 14.40
C LEU A 236 -1.11 20.65 15.09
N LYS A 237 -2.42 20.42 15.27
CA LYS A 237 -2.98 19.25 15.97
C LYS A 237 -2.46 17.90 15.48
N LYS A 238 -2.20 17.74 14.17
CA LYS A 238 -1.66 16.49 13.61
C LYS A 238 -0.24 16.15 14.11
N ALA A 239 0.49 17.13 14.66
CA ALA A 239 1.81 16.93 15.26
C ALA A 239 1.76 16.39 16.70
N ASN A 240 0.64 16.56 17.41
CA ASN A 240 0.50 16.21 18.82
C ASN A 240 0.81 14.74 19.10
N THR A 241 0.18 13.82 18.36
CA THR A 241 0.38 12.37 18.57
C THR A 241 1.79 11.94 18.21
N PRO A 242 2.37 12.30 17.04
CA PRO A 242 3.75 11.93 16.73
C PRO A 242 4.77 12.51 17.70
N TYR A 243 4.63 13.77 18.12
CA TYR A 243 5.51 14.35 19.14
C TYR A 243 5.47 13.54 20.44
N ALA A 244 4.26 13.21 20.91
CA ALA A 244 4.08 12.44 22.13
C ALA A 244 4.65 11.03 22.02
N GLU A 245 4.35 10.32 20.93
CA GLU A 245 4.86 8.99 20.64
C GLU A 245 6.38 8.96 20.64
N TYR A 246 7.04 9.78 19.81
CA TYR A 246 8.49 9.83 19.75
C TYR A 246 9.13 10.26 21.07
N THR A 247 8.48 11.14 21.84
CA THR A 247 9.00 11.57 23.14
C THR A 247 8.92 10.45 24.18
N LEU A 248 7.81 9.73 24.24
CA LEU A 248 7.59 8.65 25.21
C LEU A 248 8.39 7.39 24.87
N GLU A 249 8.69 7.14 23.60
CA GLU A 249 9.57 6.05 23.19
C GLU A 249 11.04 6.26 23.55
N ARG A 250 11.48 7.51 23.79
CA ARG A 250 12.86 7.81 24.18
C ARG A 250 13.23 7.04 25.44
N GLU A 251 14.51 6.67 25.51
CA GLU A 251 15.06 5.97 26.67
C GLU A 251 14.96 6.86 27.92
N ASN A 252 15.47 8.09 27.82
CA ASN A 252 15.53 9.06 28.91
C ASN A 252 15.05 10.45 28.46
N PRO A 253 13.74 10.65 28.19
CA PRO A 253 13.18 11.99 28.01
C PRO A 253 13.20 12.75 29.35
N ASP A 254 13.34 14.08 29.28
CA ASP A 254 13.22 14.93 30.47
C ASP A 254 11.76 15.05 30.93
N GLU A 255 11.55 15.39 32.20
CA GLU A 255 10.23 15.42 32.84
C GLU A 255 9.28 16.44 32.19
N GLU A 256 9.81 17.56 31.70
CA GLU A 256 9.03 18.60 31.03
C GLU A 256 8.52 18.13 29.67
N SER A 257 9.38 17.49 28.87
CA SER A 257 9.00 16.83 27.62
C SER A 257 7.93 15.76 27.84
N ILE A 258 8.03 14.95 28.90
CA ILE A 258 6.99 13.96 29.25
C ILE A 258 5.66 14.66 29.55
N LYS A 259 5.67 15.73 30.35
CA LYS A 259 4.45 16.49 30.67
C LYS A 259 3.80 17.08 29.42
N TYR A 260 4.58 17.68 28.52
CA TYR A 260 4.05 18.21 27.26
C TYR A 260 3.54 17.10 26.34
N ALA A 261 4.26 15.99 26.21
CA ALA A 261 3.83 14.83 25.43
C ALA A 261 2.46 14.33 25.90
N ILE A 262 2.29 14.11 27.21
CA ILE A 262 1.01 13.66 27.78
C ILE A 262 -0.08 14.71 27.62
N SER A 263 0.23 16.00 27.78
CA SER A 263 -0.73 17.08 27.57
C SER A 263 -1.25 17.13 26.13
N PHE A 264 -0.36 17.14 25.14
CA PHE A 264 -0.75 17.14 23.72
C PHE A 264 -1.48 15.86 23.33
N LEU A 265 -1.07 14.73 23.90
CA LEU A 265 -1.72 13.45 23.67
C LEU A 265 -3.14 13.43 24.23
N ASN A 266 -3.36 13.95 25.43
CA ASN A 266 -4.69 14.12 26.01
C ASN A 266 -5.57 15.04 25.16
N LEU A 267 -5.04 16.16 24.65
CA LEU A 267 -5.79 17.02 23.71
C LEU A 267 -6.27 16.23 22.48
N SER A 268 -5.42 15.38 21.89
CA SER A 268 -5.82 14.55 20.77
C SER A 268 -6.80 13.44 21.14
N VAL A 269 -6.67 12.83 22.34
CA VAL A 269 -7.66 11.87 22.87
C VAL A 269 -9.01 12.55 23.08
N ASP A 270 -9.00 13.76 23.64
CA ASP A 270 -10.15 14.62 23.81
C ASP A 270 -10.73 15.11 22.49
N GLU A 271 -10.07 14.93 21.35
CA GLU A 271 -10.63 15.15 20.02
C GLU A 271 -11.17 13.87 19.38
N GLY A 272 -11.02 12.72 20.04
CA GLY A 272 -11.40 11.42 19.50
C GLY A 272 -10.39 10.87 18.48
N ASN A 273 -9.14 11.34 18.52
CA ASN A 273 -8.09 10.82 17.67
C ASN A 273 -7.76 9.37 18.09
N ALA A 274 -8.17 8.41 17.25
CA ALA A 274 -7.97 6.99 17.52
C ALA A 274 -6.48 6.62 17.65
N HIS A 275 -5.58 7.25 16.89
CA HIS A 275 -4.14 7.04 17.05
C HIS A 275 -3.65 7.51 18.43
N ALA A 276 -4.08 8.70 18.87
CA ALA A 276 -3.72 9.23 20.19
C ALA A 276 -4.24 8.35 21.34
N GLN A 277 -5.47 7.84 21.22
CA GLN A 277 -6.05 6.91 22.19
C GLN A 277 -5.23 5.63 22.31
N TYR A 278 -4.73 5.10 21.19
CA TYR A 278 -3.83 3.95 21.19
C TYR A 278 -2.49 4.27 21.85
N VAL A 279 -1.84 5.37 21.48
CA VAL A 279 -0.54 5.75 22.06
C VAL A 279 -0.65 5.96 23.58
N LEU A 280 -1.73 6.62 24.05
CA LEU A 280 -1.95 6.82 25.48
C LEU A 280 -2.30 5.50 26.19
N SER A 281 -3.04 4.62 25.53
CA SER A 281 -3.30 3.26 26.03
C SER A 281 -2.00 2.49 26.26
N GLU A 282 -1.08 2.49 25.28
CA GLU A 282 0.22 1.85 25.42
C GLU A 282 1.07 2.49 26.51
N ALA A 283 1.03 3.83 26.66
CA ALA A 283 1.72 4.51 27.74
C ALA A 283 1.24 4.05 29.12
N TYR A 284 -0.07 3.94 29.34
CA TYR A 284 -0.65 3.43 30.60
C TYR A 284 -0.39 1.94 30.80
N ARG A 285 -0.39 1.13 29.73
CA ARG A 285 -0.14 -0.32 29.80
C ARG A 285 1.31 -0.61 30.19
N VAL A 286 2.25 0.12 29.62
CA VAL A 286 3.69 -0.07 29.88
C VAL A 286 4.08 0.55 31.21
N GLY A 287 3.56 1.74 31.54
CA GLY A 287 3.86 2.42 32.79
C GLY A 287 5.31 2.92 32.92
N LYS A 288 5.98 3.21 31.78
CA LYS A 288 7.40 3.62 31.76
C LYS A 288 7.61 5.04 32.31
N HIS A 289 6.82 5.99 31.81
CA HIS A 289 6.95 7.43 32.11
C HIS A 289 5.72 8.00 32.82
N ILE A 290 4.64 7.22 32.88
CA ILE A 290 3.41 7.53 33.60
C ILE A 290 3.04 6.31 34.46
N GLU A 291 2.23 6.51 35.50
CA GLU A 291 1.77 5.40 36.36
C GLU A 291 1.00 4.36 35.54
N ARG A 292 1.34 3.08 35.73
CA ARG A 292 0.67 1.98 35.05
C ARG A 292 -0.79 1.91 35.48
N ASP A 293 -1.70 1.87 34.51
CA ASP A 293 -3.14 1.77 34.74
C ASP A 293 -3.77 0.89 33.66
N ASP A 294 -3.82 -0.42 33.91
CA ASP A 294 -4.30 -1.40 32.94
C ASP A 294 -5.79 -1.20 32.59
N ILE A 295 -6.59 -0.65 33.53
CA ILE A 295 -8.02 -0.38 33.31
C ILE A 295 -8.18 0.79 32.33
N LYS A 296 -7.47 1.90 32.55
CA LYS A 296 -7.46 3.03 31.60
C LYS A 296 -6.87 2.63 30.27
N ALA A 297 -5.79 1.84 30.28
CA ALA A 297 -5.17 1.35 29.05
C ALA A 297 -6.17 0.57 28.20
N LEU A 298 -6.91 -0.37 28.80
CA LEU A 298 -7.91 -1.15 28.08
C LEU A 298 -9.08 -0.29 27.59
N ALA A 299 -9.57 0.65 28.39
CA ALA A 299 -10.64 1.55 28.00
C ALA A 299 -10.24 2.42 26.79
N LEU A 300 -9.03 2.98 26.80
CA LEU A 300 -8.49 3.75 25.68
C LEU A 300 -8.22 2.88 24.44
N LEU A 301 -7.77 1.64 24.64
CA LEU A 301 -7.57 0.69 23.55
C LEU A 301 -8.88 0.38 22.83
N LYS A 302 -9.95 0.15 23.60
CA LYS A 302 -11.31 -0.05 23.08
C LYS A 302 -11.77 1.16 22.28
N LEU A 303 -11.65 2.37 22.84
CA LEU A 303 -12.03 3.61 22.14
C LEU A 303 -11.27 3.79 20.82
N SER A 304 -9.97 3.50 20.82
CA SER A 304 -9.14 3.56 19.62
C SER A 304 -9.59 2.56 18.55
N ALA A 305 -9.96 1.34 18.97
CA ALA A 305 -10.49 0.31 18.09
C ALA A 305 -11.86 0.70 17.51
N GLU A 306 -12.76 1.25 18.33
CA GLU A 306 -14.05 1.80 17.89
C GLU A 306 -13.86 3.00 16.93
N GLY A 307 -12.80 3.78 17.12
CA GLY A 307 -12.37 4.84 16.22
C GLY A 307 -11.69 4.37 14.92
N GLY A 308 -11.53 3.05 14.74
CA GLY A 308 -11.03 2.44 13.51
C GLY A 308 -9.50 2.44 13.35
N TYR A 309 -8.74 2.73 14.40
CA TYR A 309 -7.28 2.65 14.31
C TYR A 309 -6.85 1.19 14.17
N ALA A 310 -6.26 0.85 13.02
CA ALA A 310 -6.11 -0.52 12.57
C ALA A 310 -5.33 -1.41 13.56
N LEU A 311 -4.29 -0.87 14.20
CA LEU A 311 -3.51 -1.60 15.21
C LEU A 311 -4.26 -1.77 16.53
N ALA A 312 -5.07 -0.79 16.95
CA ALA A 312 -5.93 -0.95 18.12
C ALA A 312 -7.05 -1.96 17.87
N CYS A 313 -7.68 -1.94 16.69
CA CYS A 313 -8.63 -2.97 16.29
C CYS A 313 -8.03 -4.38 16.41
N PHE A 314 -6.80 -4.57 15.90
CA PHE A 314 -6.10 -5.84 16.03
C PHE A 314 -5.85 -6.23 17.50
N LYS A 315 -5.27 -5.33 18.31
CA LYS A 315 -4.95 -5.63 19.71
C LYS A 315 -6.18 -5.84 20.59
N TYR A 316 -7.22 -5.04 20.40
CA TYR A 316 -8.47 -5.19 21.13
C TYR A 316 -9.22 -6.46 20.70
N GLY A 317 -9.21 -6.78 19.41
CA GLY A 317 -9.74 -8.05 18.89
C GLY A 317 -9.04 -9.26 19.50
N MET A 318 -7.70 -9.22 19.63
CA MET A 318 -6.92 -10.25 20.32
C MET A 318 -7.33 -10.37 21.80
N PHE A 319 -7.40 -9.24 22.51
CA PHE A 319 -7.83 -9.21 23.91
C PHE A 319 -9.21 -9.85 24.10
N LEU A 320 -10.18 -9.54 23.22
CA LEU A 320 -11.52 -10.12 23.30
C LEU A 320 -11.51 -11.63 23.09
N LEU A 321 -10.78 -12.13 22.07
CA LEU A 321 -10.69 -13.57 21.82
C LEU A 321 -9.98 -14.33 22.96
N GLU A 322 -8.94 -13.75 23.55
CA GLU A 322 -8.25 -14.34 24.71
C GLU A 322 -9.17 -14.45 25.94
N ASN A 323 -10.25 -13.66 25.97
CA ASN A 323 -11.29 -13.69 27.00
C ASN A 323 -12.59 -14.36 26.49
N ASP A 324 -12.48 -15.26 25.52
CA ASP A 324 -13.59 -16.05 24.95
C ASP A 324 -14.75 -15.21 24.37
N ASN A 325 -14.49 -13.96 23.97
CA ASN A 325 -15.48 -13.10 23.31
C ASN A 325 -15.29 -13.10 21.78
N ILE A 326 -16.24 -13.75 21.09
CA ILE A 326 -16.29 -13.86 19.63
C ILE A 326 -16.39 -12.52 18.89
N GLU A 327 -16.83 -11.44 19.55
CA GLU A 327 -16.87 -10.11 18.95
C GLU A 327 -15.49 -9.62 18.48
N GLY A 328 -14.40 -10.19 19.03
CA GLY A 328 -13.04 -9.93 18.57
C GLY A 328 -12.83 -10.18 17.07
N GLU A 329 -13.58 -11.11 16.46
CA GLU A 329 -13.50 -11.39 15.03
C GLU A 329 -13.88 -10.18 14.16
N ALA A 330 -14.89 -9.42 14.57
CA ALA A 330 -15.35 -8.23 13.84
C ALA A 330 -14.27 -7.13 13.84
N TYR A 331 -13.52 -6.99 14.94
CA TYR A 331 -12.43 -6.03 15.02
C TYR A 331 -11.27 -6.38 14.09
N PHE A 332 -11.00 -7.67 13.83
CA PHE A 332 -9.98 -8.02 12.84
C PHE A 332 -10.39 -7.64 11.42
N GLU A 333 -11.64 -7.83 11.01
CA GLU A 333 -12.09 -7.39 9.69
C GLU A 333 -11.90 -5.88 9.51
N ASN A 334 -12.20 -5.08 10.54
CA ASN A 334 -11.91 -3.65 10.56
C ASN A 334 -10.41 -3.34 10.51
N ALA A 335 -9.58 -4.06 11.27
CA ALA A 335 -8.13 -3.88 11.23
C ALA A 335 -7.56 -4.17 9.84
N VAL A 336 -8.13 -5.16 9.14
CA VAL A 336 -7.71 -5.51 7.79
C VAL A 336 -8.14 -4.45 6.76
N ILE A 337 -9.38 -3.99 6.82
CA ILE A 337 -9.89 -2.91 5.94
C ILE A 337 -9.01 -1.67 6.05
N ASN A 338 -8.52 -1.37 7.25
CA ASN A 338 -7.65 -0.23 7.53
C ASN A 338 -6.15 -0.53 7.38
N GLY A 339 -5.78 -1.64 6.71
CA GLY A 339 -4.41 -1.89 6.27
C GLY A 339 -3.45 -2.46 7.31
N ASN A 340 -3.92 -2.97 8.46
CA ASN A 340 -3.01 -3.57 9.44
C ASN A 340 -2.45 -4.91 8.94
N LYS A 341 -1.15 -4.96 8.63
CA LYS A 341 -0.48 -6.18 8.12
C LYS A 341 -0.57 -7.39 9.07
N GLN A 342 -0.52 -7.17 10.39
CA GLN A 342 -0.63 -8.27 11.36
C GLN A 342 -2.03 -8.86 11.35
N ALA A 343 -3.06 -8.01 11.23
CA ALA A 343 -4.44 -8.45 11.07
C ALA A 343 -4.66 -9.22 9.77
N TRP A 344 -4.08 -8.77 8.64
CA TRP A 344 -4.15 -9.49 7.36
C TRP A 344 -3.62 -10.93 7.52
N LEU A 345 -2.44 -11.09 8.15
CA LEU A 345 -1.82 -12.39 8.35
C LEU A 345 -2.58 -13.26 9.36
N TYR A 346 -3.05 -12.67 10.46
CA TYR A 346 -3.85 -13.38 11.47
C TYR A 346 -5.17 -13.91 10.89
N CYS A 347 -5.93 -13.06 10.19
CA CYS A 347 -7.16 -13.46 9.50
C CYS A 347 -6.92 -14.57 8.48
N ALA A 348 -5.81 -14.50 7.74
CA ALA A 348 -5.44 -15.53 6.78
C ALA A 348 -5.21 -16.89 7.45
N ARG A 349 -4.45 -16.92 8.55
CA ARG A 349 -4.14 -18.14 9.31
C ARG A 349 -5.36 -18.73 10.01
N ILE A 350 -6.22 -17.89 10.59
CA ILE A 350 -7.48 -18.32 11.19
C ILE A 350 -8.41 -18.90 10.13
N ALA A 351 -8.61 -18.23 9.01
CA ALA A 351 -9.43 -18.74 7.91
C ALA A 351 -8.88 -20.07 7.37
N ALA A 352 -7.55 -20.19 7.25
CA ALA A 352 -6.88 -21.42 6.84
C ALA A 352 -7.09 -22.59 7.82
N LYS A 353 -7.10 -22.31 9.12
CA LYS A 353 -7.21 -23.31 10.20
C LYS A 353 -8.66 -23.70 10.52
N GLN A 354 -9.58 -22.74 10.55
CA GLN A 354 -10.93 -22.92 11.09
C GLN A 354 -12.01 -23.14 10.02
N MET A 355 -11.88 -22.58 8.81
CA MET A 355 -13.03 -22.49 7.90
C MET A 355 -13.03 -23.44 6.72
N GLY A 356 -11.90 -24.03 6.30
CA GLY A 356 -11.86 -24.73 5.00
C GLY A 356 -12.24 -23.85 3.79
N ASP A 357 -12.52 -22.56 4.02
CA ASP A 357 -12.81 -21.55 3.01
C ASP A 357 -11.49 -21.02 2.45
N VAL A 358 -10.97 -21.81 1.51
CA VAL A 358 -9.74 -21.53 0.78
C VAL A 358 -9.78 -20.16 0.10
N GLN A 359 -10.95 -19.71 -0.37
CA GLN A 359 -11.07 -18.41 -1.04
C GLN A 359 -10.87 -17.27 -0.05
N LYS A 360 -11.52 -17.33 1.12
CA LYS A 360 -11.35 -16.31 2.17
C LYS A 360 -9.90 -16.27 2.67
N ALA A 361 -9.29 -17.42 2.93
CA ALA A 361 -7.89 -17.49 3.38
C ALA A 361 -6.91 -16.90 2.34
N LEU A 362 -7.04 -17.29 1.07
CA LEU A 362 -6.16 -16.76 0.01
C LEU A 362 -6.37 -15.27 -0.25
N LYS A 363 -7.61 -14.77 -0.16
CA LYS A 363 -7.89 -13.33 -0.25
C LYS A 363 -7.09 -12.56 0.81
N TRP A 364 -7.09 -13.04 2.05
CA TRP A 364 -6.33 -12.38 3.14
C TRP A 364 -4.81 -12.50 2.94
N TYR A 365 -4.31 -13.68 2.60
CA TYR A 365 -2.88 -13.87 2.31
C TYR A 365 -2.36 -13.00 1.16
N LEU A 366 -3.10 -12.94 0.04
CA LEU A 366 -2.72 -12.09 -1.09
C LEU A 366 -2.80 -10.61 -0.74
N GLY A 367 -3.74 -10.21 0.13
CA GLY A 367 -3.78 -8.85 0.65
C GLY A 367 -2.58 -8.51 1.53
N TYR A 368 -2.14 -9.42 2.39
CA TYR A 368 -0.88 -9.27 3.14
C TYR A 368 0.31 -9.07 2.20
N LEU A 369 0.46 -9.90 1.17
CA LEU A 369 1.56 -9.80 0.21
C LEU A 369 1.51 -8.52 -0.65
N ARG A 370 0.38 -7.79 -0.71
CA ARG A 370 0.37 -6.45 -1.32
C ARG A 370 1.09 -5.42 -0.45
N LEU A 371 0.97 -5.54 0.87
CA LEU A 371 1.65 -4.67 1.85
C LEU A 371 3.10 -5.11 2.08
N CYS A 372 3.33 -6.42 2.11
CA CYS A 372 4.63 -7.05 2.34
C CYS A 372 4.98 -7.96 1.15
N PRO A 373 5.40 -7.41 0.00
CA PRO A 373 5.62 -8.17 -1.23
C PRO A 373 6.80 -9.14 -1.18
N VAL A 374 7.68 -8.97 -0.19
CA VAL A 374 8.85 -9.82 0.04
C VAL A 374 8.84 -10.29 1.50
N ASP A 375 8.01 -11.28 1.77
CA ASP A 375 8.00 -12.05 3.02
C ASP A 375 8.09 -13.52 2.65
N TYR A 376 9.32 -14.05 2.61
CA TYR A 376 9.55 -15.40 2.10
C TYR A 376 8.86 -16.47 2.94
N ASP A 377 8.78 -16.29 4.26
CA ASP A 377 8.13 -17.27 5.13
C ASP A 377 6.64 -17.36 4.82
N VAL A 378 5.97 -16.21 4.70
CA VAL A 378 4.55 -16.16 4.34
C VAL A 378 4.32 -16.61 2.90
N MET A 379 5.20 -16.27 1.96
CA MET A 379 5.11 -16.76 0.58
C MET A 379 5.14 -18.29 0.52
N PHE A 380 6.04 -18.94 1.27
CA PHE A 380 6.08 -20.40 1.36
C PHE A 380 4.87 -20.98 2.08
N GLU A 381 4.42 -20.34 3.18
CA GLU A 381 3.21 -20.73 3.92
C GLU A 381 1.98 -20.75 3.00
N ILE A 382 1.80 -19.72 2.18
CA ILE A 382 0.69 -19.63 1.22
C ILE A 382 0.79 -20.73 0.17
N SER A 383 1.99 -20.95 -0.39
CA SER A 383 2.22 -21.98 -1.40
C SER A 383 1.92 -23.37 -0.86
N GLU A 384 2.39 -23.69 0.35
CA GLU A 384 2.13 -24.97 1.01
C GLU A 384 0.65 -25.14 1.35
N TYR A 385 0.01 -24.10 1.90
CA TYR A 385 -1.41 -24.10 2.22
C TYR A 385 -2.27 -24.30 0.96
N ALA A 386 -2.11 -23.43 -0.05
CA ALA A 386 -2.85 -23.46 -1.30
C ALA A 386 -2.74 -24.83 -1.99
N TYR A 387 -1.55 -25.45 -1.96
CA TYR A 387 -1.33 -26.78 -2.48
C TYR A 387 -2.03 -27.87 -1.65
N SER A 388 -1.93 -27.82 -0.31
CA SER A 388 -2.56 -28.82 0.56
C SER A 388 -4.08 -28.91 0.39
N VAL A 389 -4.73 -27.79 0.07
CA VAL A 389 -6.19 -27.70 -0.15
C VAL A 389 -6.58 -27.77 -1.63
N SER A 390 -5.62 -28.07 -2.52
CA SER A 390 -5.80 -27.95 -3.98
C SER A 390 -6.47 -29.14 -4.67
N SER A 391 -7.09 -30.08 -3.94
CA SER A 391 -7.65 -31.36 -4.44
C SER A 391 -8.34 -31.29 -5.82
N SER A 392 -7.53 -31.30 -6.88
CA SER A 392 -7.90 -31.12 -8.30
C SER A 392 -8.34 -29.71 -8.77
N LYS A 393 -8.17 -28.66 -7.96
CA LYS A 393 -8.45 -27.26 -8.32
C LYS A 393 -7.21 -26.61 -8.97
N ILE A 394 -7.11 -26.68 -10.29
CA ILE A 394 -5.97 -26.18 -11.08
C ILE A 394 -5.61 -24.71 -10.78
N GLY A 395 -6.61 -23.84 -10.57
CA GLY A 395 -6.36 -22.42 -10.26
C GLY A 395 -5.65 -22.19 -8.92
N LEU A 396 -5.88 -23.05 -7.92
CA LEU A 396 -5.19 -22.94 -6.62
C LEU A 396 -3.74 -23.41 -6.71
N ILE A 397 -3.50 -24.46 -7.50
CA ILE A 397 -2.16 -24.94 -7.83
C ILE A 397 -1.40 -23.82 -8.55
N GLU A 398 -2.01 -23.14 -9.51
CA GLU A 398 -1.39 -22.01 -10.20
C GLU A 398 -0.98 -20.86 -9.26
N VAL A 399 -1.85 -20.47 -8.33
CA VAL A 399 -1.54 -19.44 -7.32
C VAL A 399 -0.35 -19.87 -6.45
N ALA A 400 -0.38 -21.10 -5.92
CA ALA A 400 0.68 -21.65 -5.08
C ALA A 400 2.06 -21.58 -5.79
N LEU A 401 2.07 -21.93 -7.06
CA LEU A 401 3.27 -21.99 -7.87
C LEU A 401 3.78 -20.61 -8.28
N ARG A 402 2.90 -19.68 -8.64
CA ARG A 402 3.29 -18.30 -9.00
C ARG A 402 4.02 -17.61 -7.83
N ILE A 403 3.49 -17.73 -6.62
CA ILE A 403 4.09 -17.16 -5.40
C ILE A 403 5.46 -17.80 -5.12
N LEU A 404 5.56 -19.13 -5.21
CA LEU A 404 6.84 -19.81 -4.97
C LEU A 404 7.90 -19.43 -6.02
N VAL A 405 7.51 -19.32 -7.30
CA VAL A 405 8.42 -18.86 -8.37
C VAL A 405 8.92 -17.46 -8.12
N GLN A 406 8.03 -16.56 -7.66
CA GLN A 406 8.40 -15.20 -7.32
C GLN A 406 9.45 -15.19 -6.19
N ALA A 407 9.25 -15.98 -5.13
CA ALA A 407 10.21 -16.10 -4.03
C ALA A 407 11.57 -16.66 -4.50
N VAL A 408 11.57 -17.74 -5.30
CA VAL A 408 12.79 -18.40 -5.77
C VAL A 408 13.59 -17.56 -6.77
N ARG A 409 12.91 -16.74 -7.57
CA ARG A 409 13.58 -15.81 -8.53
C ARG A 409 14.22 -14.61 -7.84
N ASP A 410 13.82 -14.32 -6.61
CA ASP A 410 14.46 -13.27 -5.83
C ASP A 410 15.90 -13.67 -5.47
N LYS A 411 16.85 -12.80 -5.83
CA LYS A 411 18.28 -13.02 -5.56
C LYS A 411 18.54 -13.09 -4.04
N ASN A 412 17.75 -12.37 -3.26
CA ASN A 412 17.92 -12.20 -1.82
C ASN A 412 17.32 -13.36 -1.00
N LEU A 413 16.67 -14.34 -1.62
CA LEU A 413 16.12 -15.49 -0.92
C LEU A 413 17.23 -16.25 -0.15
N PRO A 414 17.07 -16.47 1.18
CA PRO A 414 18.00 -17.24 1.99
C PRO A 414 18.26 -18.65 1.45
N LEU A 415 19.49 -19.15 1.63
CA LEU A 415 19.91 -20.46 1.10
C LEU A 415 19.06 -21.61 1.65
N GLU A 416 18.66 -21.55 2.92
CA GLU A 416 17.81 -22.54 3.57
C GLU A 416 16.45 -22.67 2.86
N LEU A 417 15.84 -21.54 2.52
CA LEU A 417 14.57 -21.52 1.78
C LEU A 417 14.75 -21.93 0.32
N LYS A 418 15.89 -21.62 -0.31
CA LYS A 418 16.24 -22.16 -1.64
C LYS A 418 16.31 -23.69 -1.63
N VAL A 419 16.91 -24.28 -0.59
CA VAL A 419 16.95 -25.74 -0.40
C VAL A 419 15.54 -26.28 -0.15
N LYS A 420 14.74 -25.64 0.72
CA LYS A 420 13.34 -26.02 0.97
C LYS A 420 12.51 -26.02 -0.32
N ALA A 421 12.62 -24.98 -1.16
CA ALA A 421 11.95 -24.89 -2.45
C ALA A 421 12.37 -26.02 -3.40
N ASN A 422 13.64 -26.42 -3.42
CA ASN A 422 14.16 -27.52 -4.24
C ASN A 422 13.62 -28.90 -3.81
N HIS A 423 13.17 -29.05 -2.56
CA HIS A 423 12.53 -30.26 -2.08
C HIS A 423 11.01 -30.26 -2.32
N LEU A 424 10.36 -29.10 -2.20
CA LEU A 424 8.95 -28.90 -2.58
C LEU A 424 8.74 -29.11 -4.09
N SER A 425 9.68 -28.66 -4.92
CA SER A 425 9.59 -28.68 -6.39
C SER A 425 9.57 -30.08 -7.02
N LYS A 426 10.15 -31.10 -6.35
CA LYS A 426 10.27 -32.46 -6.93
C LYS A 426 8.94 -33.22 -6.97
N LEU A 427 8.01 -32.92 -6.08
CA LEU A 427 6.65 -33.51 -6.05
C LEU A 427 5.68 -32.78 -6.99
N TRP A 428 6.03 -31.57 -7.45
CA TRP A 428 5.14 -30.63 -8.15
C TRP A 428 5.46 -30.49 -9.64
N LEU A 429 6.51 -31.18 -10.11
CA LEU A 429 7.21 -30.99 -11.38
C LEU A 429 6.32 -30.96 -12.65
N PRO A 430 5.33 -31.84 -12.89
CA PRO A 430 4.64 -31.86 -14.18
C PRO A 430 3.76 -30.62 -14.47
N GLU A 431 3.02 -30.14 -13.47
CA GLU A 431 2.10 -28.99 -13.60
C GLU A 431 2.79 -27.65 -13.24
N TYR A 432 3.81 -27.68 -12.37
CA TYR A 432 4.70 -26.54 -12.11
C TYR A 432 5.47 -26.11 -13.33
N TYR A 433 5.99 -27.08 -14.06
CA TYR A 433 6.77 -26.87 -15.26
C TYR A 433 5.91 -26.28 -16.40
N LYS A 434 4.64 -26.71 -16.51
CA LYS A 434 3.65 -26.11 -17.42
C LYS A 434 3.26 -24.68 -17.04
N GLN A 435 3.05 -24.36 -15.77
CA GLN A 435 2.65 -23.01 -15.32
C GLN A 435 3.80 -21.99 -15.39
N LEU A 436 5.04 -22.43 -15.15
CA LEU A 436 6.25 -21.66 -15.46
C LEU A 436 6.38 -21.30 -16.95
N ILE A 437 5.78 -22.11 -17.84
CA ILE A 437 5.74 -21.90 -19.30
C ILE A 437 4.49 -21.10 -19.73
N LEU A 438 3.32 -21.34 -19.13
CA LEU A 438 2.01 -20.79 -19.51
C LEU A 438 1.63 -19.45 -18.85
N GLY A 439 2.29 -19.05 -17.75
CA GLY A 439 2.08 -17.76 -17.08
C GLY A 439 2.39 -16.52 -17.93
N GLY A 440 2.66 -16.73 -19.23
CA GLY A 440 2.82 -15.72 -20.26
C GLY A 440 1.91 -15.89 -21.50
N SER A 441 0.73 -16.52 -21.38
CA SER A 441 -0.46 -16.42 -22.28
C SER A 441 -0.89 -17.71 -23.00
N ILE A 442 -2.21 -17.88 -23.07
CA ILE A 442 -2.99 -18.93 -23.73
C ILE A 442 -3.11 -18.66 -25.25
N GLU A 443 -3.21 -19.75 -26.02
CA GLU A 443 -3.68 -19.92 -27.41
C GLU A 443 -2.77 -19.61 -28.63
N ASN A 444 -2.74 -20.61 -29.53
CA ASN A 444 -2.29 -20.65 -30.93
C ASN A 444 -0.85 -21.11 -31.27
N SER A 445 -0.78 -21.95 -32.31
CA SER A 445 0.20 -22.98 -32.64
C SER A 445 1.42 -22.52 -33.44
N GLU A 446 2.07 -21.41 -33.06
CA GLU A 446 3.22 -20.85 -33.80
C GLU A 446 4.43 -20.49 -32.91
N ASN A 447 4.79 -21.37 -31.97
CA ASN A 447 5.90 -21.10 -31.04
C ASN A 447 7.26 -21.58 -31.58
N VAL A 448 8.33 -20.86 -31.20
CA VAL A 448 9.72 -21.16 -31.57
C VAL A 448 10.51 -21.54 -30.32
N PHE A 449 11.33 -22.60 -30.36
CA PHE A 449 11.91 -23.23 -29.16
C PHE A 449 13.43 -23.09 -29.07
N VAL A 450 13.97 -22.85 -27.86
CA VAL A 450 15.40 -22.92 -27.53
C VAL A 450 15.61 -23.69 -26.24
N ASN A 451 16.55 -24.65 -26.22
CA ASN A 451 16.78 -25.52 -25.08
C ASN A 451 17.78 -24.95 -24.06
N TYR A 452 17.52 -25.20 -22.77
CA TYR A 452 18.32 -24.69 -21.64
C TYR A 452 18.59 -25.78 -20.58
N SER A 453 19.54 -25.53 -19.69
CA SER A 453 19.77 -26.33 -18.49
C SER A 453 18.84 -25.88 -17.35
N PRO A 454 18.72 -26.69 -16.28
CA PRO A 454 17.96 -26.31 -15.08
C PRO A 454 18.48 -25.06 -14.35
N ASP A 455 19.74 -24.65 -14.60
CA ASP A 455 20.34 -23.43 -14.04
C ASP A 455 20.25 -22.21 -14.99
N GLY A 456 19.62 -22.36 -16.16
CA GLY A 456 19.34 -21.25 -17.09
C GLY A 456 20.40 -21.01 -18.17
N THR A 457 21.34 -21.92 -18.40
CA THR A 457 22.32 -21.84 -19.50
C THR A 457 21.80 -22.46 -20.81
N ILE A 458 22.15 -21.89 -21.97
CA ILE A 458 21.66 -22.36 -23.30
C ILE A 458 22.34 -23.68 -23.68
N ILE A 459 21.55 -24.67 -24.08
CA ILE A 459 22.04 -26.01 -24.48
C ILE A 459 22.03 -26.20 -26.01
N ASP A 460 21.18 -25.49 -26.76
CA ASP A 460 21.11 -25.66 -28.22
C ASP A 460 22.36 -25.15 -28.96
N CYS A 461 22.70 -25.79 -30.09
CA CYS A 461 23.87 -25.41 -30.87
C CYS A 461 23.69 -24.05 -31.56
N GLU A 462 24.80 -23.35 -31.77
CA GLU A 462 24.84 -21.97 -32.25
C GLU A 462 24.09 -21.77 -33.58
N LEU A 463 24.17 -22.72 -34.51
CA LEU A 463 23.42 -22.70 -35.77
C LEU A 463 21.90 -22.64 -35.56
N LYS A 464 21.39 -23.38 -34.57
CA LYS A 464 19.96 -23.46 -34.27
C LYS A 464 19.48 -22.22 -33.55
N VAL A 465 20.30 -21.69 -32.64
CA VAL A 465 20.05 -20.39 -31.97
C VAL A 465 20.00 -19.27 -33.03
N ASN A 466 20.94 -19.26 -33.98
CA ASN A 466 21.00 -18.27 -35.05
C ASN A 466 19.80 -18.35 -36.02
N GLU A 467 19.30 -19.55 -36.31
CA GLU A 467 18.09 -19.74 -37.12
C GLU A 467 16.84 -19.18 -36.41
N VAL A 468 16.72 -19.42 -35.10
CA VAL A 468 15.64 -18.87 -34.28
C VAL A 468 15.73 -17.34 -34.19
N CYS A 469 16.93 -16.80 -33.98
CA CYS A 469 17.16 -15.36 -34.02
C CYS A 469 16.77 -14.76 -35.38
N ARG A 470 17.14 -15.39 -36.51
CA ARG A 470 16.71 -14.94 -37.85
C ARG A 470 15.18 -14.92 -38.00
N LYS A 471 14.48 -15.95 -37.53
CA LYS A 471 13.01 -16.02 -37.59
C LYS A 471 12.36 -14.90 -36.76
N ILE A 472 12.91 -14.59 -35.59
CA ILE A 472 12.44 -13.49 -34.73
C ILE A 472 12.77 -12.13 -35.36
N THR A 473 13.94 -11.96 -35.99
CA THR A 473 14.28 -10.71 -36.69
C THR A 473 13.34 -10.44 -37.86
N ASN A 474 12.99 -11.48 -38.62
CA ASN A 474 12.08 -11.36 -39.76
C ASN A 474 10.61 -11.23 -39.35
N ASN A 475 10.22 -11.70 -38.16
CA ASN A 475 8.91 -11.47 -37.60
C ASN A 475 9.02 -11.18 -36.09
N PRO A 476 9.18 -9.89 -35.71
CA PRO A 476 9.43 -9.48 -34.32
C PRO A 476 8.31 -9.86 -33.33
N SER A 477 7.10 -10.13 -33.81
CA SER A 477 5.99 -10.60 -32.98
C SER A 477 6.25 -11.97 -32.36
N LEU A 478 7.12 -12.79 -32.98
CA LEU A 478 7.54 -14.10 -32.48
C LEU A 478 8.46 -14.00 -31.25
N ARG A 479 9.03 -12.83 -30.94
CA ARG A 479 9.83 -12.62 -29.73
C ARG A 479 9.02 -12.89 -28.46
N LYS A 480 7.73 -12.55 -28.48
CA LYS A 480 6.78 -12.79 -27.38
C LYS A 480 6.32 -14.26 -27.30
N ARG A 481 6.74 -15.10 -28.25
CA ARG A 481 6.32 -16.49 -28.46
C ARG A 481 7.51 -17.48 -28.42
N LEU A 482 8.67 -17.03 -27.92
CA LEU A 482 9.87 -17.86 -27.75
C LEU A 482 9.70 -18.74 -26.49
N ILE A 483 9.74 -20.06 -26.68
CA ILE A 483 9.56 -21.05 -25.61
C ILE A 483 10.91 -21.68 -25.24
N TYR A 484 11.15 -21.79 -23.93
CA TYR A 484 12.36 -22.37 -23.37
C TYR A 484 12.10 -23.77 -22.83
N THR A 485 12.91 -24.76 -23.24
CA THR A 485 12.72 -26.17 -22.84
C THR A 485 14.00 -26.82 -22.27
N PRO A 486 13.97 -27.44 -21.09
CA PRO A 486 15.10 -28.10 -20.50
C PRO A 486 15.19 -29.54 -20.93
N LYS A 487 16.42 -29.98 -21.16
CA LYS A 487 16.69 -31.35 -21.60
C LYS A 487 16.62 -32.28 -20.38
N GLY A 488 15.57 -33.11 -20.28
CA GLY A 488 15.49 -34.06 -19.16
C GLY A 488 14.24 -34.94 -18.96
N ILE A 489 13.27 -35.00 -19.88
CA ILE A 489 12.10 -35.91 -19.72
C ILE A 489 12.02 -36.87 -20.91
N ASN A 490 12.31 -38.14 -20.64
CA ASN A 490 12.21 -39.22 -21.63
C ASN A 490 10.76 -39.51 -22.04
N ARG A 491 10.63 -39.80 -23.33
CA ARG A 491 9.40 -40.01 -24.11
C ARG A 491 8.54 -41.17 -23.59
N LEU A 492 7.24 -40.94 -23.44
CA LEU A 492 6.21 -41.98 -23.55
C LEU A 492 5.59 -41.94 -24.95
N ASN A 493 5.90 -42.99 -25.72
CA ASN A 493 5.21 -43.58 -26.88
C ASN A 493 4.59 -42.70 -27.99
N SER A 494 5.13 -42.85 -29.21
CA SER A 494 4.37 -43.40 -30.35
C SER A 494 5.29 -43.69 -31.55
N HIS A 495 4.91 -44.70 -32.31
CA HIS A 495 5.66 -45.39 -33.36
C HIS A 495 6.06 -44.54 -34.58
N LYS A 496 7.27 -44.73 -35.10
CA LYS A 496 7.54 -45.38 -36.41
C LYS A 496 9.06 -45.47 -36.69
N ARG A 497 9.42 -46.57 -37.36
CA ARG A 497 10.77 -47.03 -37.72
C ARG A 497 11.56 -46.00 -38.53
N ALA A 498 12.85 -45.87 -38.22
CA ALA A 498 13.91 -45.76 -39.23
C ALA A 498 15.20 -46.35 -38.65
N VAL A 499 15.73 -47.33 -39.37
CA VAL A 499 17.01 -48.02 -39.16
C VAL A 499 18.14 -47.08 -39.54
N ILE A 500 19.25 -47.05 -38.79
CA ILE A 500 20.66 -47.01 -39.27
C ILE A 500 21.63 -47.25 -38.08
N THR A 501 22.22 -48.45 -38.13
CA THR A 501 23.53 -49.00 -37.69
C THR A 501 24.44 -48.36 -36.63
N ASP A 502 24.74 -49.22 -35.62
CA ASP A 502 26.03 -49.61 -35.00
C ASP A 502 27.15 -48.60 -34.69
N SER A 503 27.57 -48.57 -33.41
CA SER A 503 28.78 -49.29 -32.96
C SER A 503 28.99 -49.21 -31.44
N ASN A 504 29.58 -50.27 -30.88
CA ASN A 504 30.18 -50.43 -29.54
C ASN A 504 29.27 -50.73 -28.33
N LYS A 505 28.64 -51.91 -28.31
CA LYS A 505 28.29 -52.59 -27.06
C LYS A 505 28.99 -53.96 -26.96
N GLN A 506 29.90 -54.09 -25.99
CA GLN A 506 30.60 -55.32 -25.66
C GLN A 506 29.60 -56.39 -25.19
N LYS A 507 29.64 -57.60 -25.76
CA LYS A 507 28.63 -58.63 -25.47
C LYS A 507 28.94 -59.31 -24.14
N ARG A 508 27.90 -59.62 -23.36
CA ARG A 508 27.98 -60.17 -21.98
C ARG A 508 28.95 -61.36 -21.80
N ASN A 509 29.16 -62.19 -22.81
CA ASN A 509 30.01 -63.38 -22.73
C ASN A 509 31.43 -63.17 -23.31
N GLU A 510 31.79 -61.99 -23.81
CA GLU A 510 33.13 -61.64 -24.28
C GLU A 510 34.10 -61.36 -23.11
N PRO A 511 35.43 -61.51 -23.30
CA PRO A 511 36.43 -61.15 -22.29
C PRO A 511 36.32 -59.67 -21.92
N CYS A 512 36.40 -59.33 -20.64
CA CYS A 512 36.25 -57.96 -20.15
C CYS A 512 37.47 -57.09 -20.48
N ASN A 513 37.24 -55.84 -20.89
CA ASN A 513 38.30 -54.92 -21.34
C ASN A 513 39.22 -54.41 -20.21
N CYS A 514 38.93 -54.70 -18.94
CA CYS A 514 39.80 -54.36 -17.80
C CYS A 514 41.03 -55.29 -17.67
N LYS A 515 41.26 -56.19 -18.65
CA LYS A 515 42.38 -57.15 -18.70
C LYS A 515 42.44 -58.14 -17.53
N SER A 516 41.33 -58.34 -16.81
CA SER A 516 41.24 -59.30 -15.70
C SER A 516 41.17 -60.77 -16.13
N GLY A 517 41.06 -61.05 -17.43
CA GLY A 517 40.93 -62.40 -17.99
C GLY A 517 39.54 -63.04 -17.82
N LYS A 518 38.57 -62.36 -17.19
CA LYS A 518 37.19 -62.87 -16.97
C LYS A 518 36.20 -62.34 -18.02
N LYS A 519 35.07 -63.05 -18.22
CA LYS A 519 33.97 -62.61 -19.11
C LYS A 519 33.25 -61.38 -18.54
N TYR A 520 32.82 -60.44 -19.40
CA TYR A 520 32.25 -59.13 -19.02
C TYR A 520 31.14 -59.24 -17.97
N LYS A 521 30.19 -60.17 -18.14
CA LYS A 521 29.07 -60.39 -17.21
C LYS A 521 29.46 -60.75 -15.77
N ASN A 522 30.69 -61.21 -15.54
CA ASN A 522 31.16 -61.69 -14.23
C ASN A 522 32.28 -60.79 -13.66
N CYS A 523 32.55 -59.63 -14.25
CA CYS A 523 33.61 -58.74 -13.80
C CYS A 523 33.13 -57.30 -13.58
N CYS A 524 32.54 -56.67 -14.60
CA CYS A 524 32.17 -55.25 -14.57
C CYS A 524 30.74 -55.02 -15.10
N ALA A 525 29.87 -56.00 -14.91
CA ALA A 525 28.55 -56.07 -15.50
C ALA A 525 27.55 -55.09 -14.89
#